data_AF-A0A453STS5-F1
#
_entry.id   AF-A0A453STS5-F1
#
_cell.length_a   1.000
_cell.length_b   1.000
_cell.length_c   1.000
_cell.angle_alpha   90.00
_cell.angle_beta   90.00
_cell.angle_gamma   90.00
#
_symmetry.space_group_name_H-M   'P 1'
#
loop_
_entity.id
_entity.type
_entity.pdbx_description
1 polymer ?
#
loop_
_entity_poly.entity_id
_entity_poly.type
_entity_poly.pdbx_seq_one_letter_code
_entity_poly.pdbx_strand_id
1 'polypeptide(L)'
;LMQEFNTIKDFKRRVCNDKSADLEPWDEDYFIGMMKSSAHTVDPSVVASYFPLSQCIKGLNVLVESLFGATFHQVPMGDGESWHPNVIKLSLHHPDEIIALVCNFSSSRGLTARLNHCDVETLFHEFGHALHSLLSRTEYQHFSGTRVALDVAETPSNLFEFYAWDYRVLRTFALDETTGDPIPEKLVKALNASRNMFPATDLQRQVFYSIMDLTLFGEHTSKPVDTISAVADLKRKHTSWNYVEGTHWHTRFSHLINYGAGYYSYLYARCFATTIWQEVCQGDPLSRSTGSAIRDKFLRHGGAKDPSVLLKDFAGDSVIKNSGGGIIPDISSLCKEVGL
;
A
#
# COMPACT_ATOMS: atom_id res chain seq x y z
N LEU A 1 -1.02 -12.51 16.75
CA LEU A 1 -2.33 -11.95 17.19
C LEU A 1 -2.45 -11.91 18.71
N MET A 2 -2.80 -13.01 19.40
CA MET A 2 -3.02 -12.99 20.85
C MET A 2 -1.79 -12.50 21.64
N GLN A 3 -0.58 -12.83 21.17
CA GLN A 3 0.66 -12.33 21.76
C GLN A 3 0.80 -10.80 21.65
N GLU A 4 0.52 -10.22 20.48
CA GLU A 4 0.56 -8.77 20.27
C GLU A 4 -0.50 -8.05 21.13
N PHE A 5 -1.74 -8.55 21.12
CA PHE A 5 -2.83 -8.02 21.95
C PHE A 5 -2.47 -8.02 23.44
N ASN A 6 -1.95 -9.13 23.96
CA ASN A 6 -1.50 -9.22 25.35
C ASN A 6 -0.32 -8.27 25.63
N THR A 7 0.59 -8.09 24.67
CA THR A 7 1.72 -7.16 24.80
C THR A 7 1.21 -5.71 24.95
N ILE A 8 0.23 -5.30 24.14
CA ILE A 8 -0.39 -3.96 24.22
C ILE A 8 -1.13 -3.81 25.55
N LYS A 9 -1.87 -4.84 25.98
CA LYS A 9 -2.61 -4.84 27.26
C LYS A 9 -1.68 -4.69 28.45
N ASP A 10 -0.59 -5.45 28.47
CA ASP A 10 0.41 -5.36 29.53
C ASP A 10 1.13 -4.01 29.52
N PHE A 11 1.34 -3.41 28.35
CA PHE A 11 1.88 -2.06 28.24
C PHE A 11 0.92 -1.02 28.84
N LYS A 12 -0.38 -1.05 28.49
CA LYS A 12 -1.41 -0.20 29.09
C LYS A 12 -1.42 -0.32 30.61
N ARG A 13 -1.45 -1.55 31.15
CA ARG A 13 -1.45 -1.81 32.59
C ARG A 13 -0.25 -1.20 33.31
N ARG A 14 0.93 -1.26 32.70
CA ARG A 14 2.15 -0.64 33.24
C ARG A 14 2.06 0.89 33.22
N VAL A 15 1.69 1.49 32.09
CA VAL A 15 1.65 2.96 31.93
C VAL A 15 0.56 3.60 32.80
N CYS A 16 -0.61 2.97 32.89
CA CYS A 16 -1.72 3.47 33.69
C CYS A 16 -1.61 3.11 35.18
N ASN A 17 -0.61 2.30 35.57
CA ASN A 17 -0.47 1.75 36.91
C ASN A 17 -1.75 1.05 37.42
N ASP A 18 -2.44 0.35 36.53
CA ASP A 18 -3.67 -0.40 36.81
C ASP A 18 -3.56 -1.81 36.23
N LYS A 19 -3.41 -2.82 37.10
CA LYS A 19 -3.30 -4.22 36.70
C LYS A 19 -4.61 -4.83 36.20
N SER A 20 -5.74 -4.22 36.52
CA SER A 20 -7.07 -4.67 36.12
C SER A 20 -7.51 -4.12 34.76
N ALA A 21 -6.85 -3.06 34.28
CA ALA A 21 -7.14 -2.45 33.00
C ALA A 21 -7.19 -3.48 31.85
N ASP A 22 -8.21 -3.35 31.01
CA ASP A 22 -8.35 -4.06 29.74
C ASP A 22 -8.22 -3.09 28.57
N LEU A 23 -8.14 -3.63 27.35
CA LEU A 23 -8.04 -2.87 26.12
C LEU A 23 -9.42 -2.60 25.53
N GLU A 24 -9.66 -1.35 25.17
CA GLU A 24 -10.80 -0.89 24.41
C GLU A 24 -10.37 -0.56 22.97
N PRO A 25 -11.26 -0.61 21.97
CA PRO A 25 -10.86 -0.39 20.57
C PRO A 25 -10.19 0.96 20.28
N TRP A 26 -10.45 2.01 21.08
CA TRP A 26 -9.77 3.31 20.95
C TRP A 26 -8.37 3.35 21.57
N ASP A 27 -7.96 2.30 22.30
CA ASP A 27 -6.64 2.21 22.92
C ASP A 27 -5.57 1.73 21.93
N GLU A 28 -5.95 0.99 20.88
CA GLU A 28 -5.02 0.32 19.94
C GLU A 28 -3.96 1.28 19.38
N ASP A 29 -4.39 2.31 18.66
CA ASP A 29 -3.48 3.24 17.98
C ASP A 29 -2.64 4.04 18.98
N TYR A 30 -3.22 4.40 20.14
CA TYR A 30 -2.55 5.17 21.17
C TYR A 30 -1.38 4.40 21.78
N PHE A 31 -1.63 3.18 22.29
CA PHE A 31 -0.57 2.40 22.94
C PHE A 31 0.41 1.82 21.94
N ILE A 32 -0.02 1.40 20.73
CA ILE A 32 0.90 1.01 19.66
C ILE A 32 1.83 2.18 19.31
N GLY A 33 1.29 3.39 19.16
CA GLY A 33 2.08 4.60 18.90
C GLY A 33 3.13 4.87 19.98
N MET A 34 2.73 4.79 21.26
CA MET A 34 3.66 4.94 22.39
C MET A 34 4.76 3.87 22.39
N MET A 35 4.41 2.61 22.10
CA MET A 35 5.34 1.49 22.06
C MET A 35 6.36 1.66 20.92
N LYS A 36 5.90 2.00 19.71
CA LYS A 36 6.75 2.30 18.55
C LYS A 36 7.71 3.45 18.85
N SER A 37 7.21 4.52 19.47
CA SER A 37 8.01 5.70 19.85
C SER A 37 9.09 5.34 20.87
N SER A 38 8.76 4.50 21.85
CA SER A 38 9.67 4.07 22.92
C SER A 38 10.74 3.08 22.42
N ALA A 39 10.43 2.25 21.44
CA ALA A 39 11.32 1.19 20.96
C ALA A 39 12.36 1.68 19.92
N HIS A 40 11.98 2.63 19.06
CA HIS A 40 12.78 2.96 17.88
C HIS A 40 13.24 4.42 17.78
N THR A 41 12.87 5.28 18.73
CA THR A 41 13.23 6.72 18.75
C THR A 41 13.07 7.40 17.38
N VAL A 42 12.02 7.05 16.66
CA VAL A 42 11.71 7.64 15.35
C VAL A 42 10.81 8.83 15.59
N ASP A 43 11.37 10.03 15.50
CA ASP A 43 10.58 11.26 15.54
C ASP A 43 9.94 11.49 14.16
N PRO A 44 8.59 11.48 14.04
CA PRO A 44 7.91 11.67 12.76
C PRO A 44 8.27 13.01 12.10
N SER A 45 8.56 14.05 12.88
CA SER A 45 8.92 15.37 12.35
C SER A 45 10.32 15.37 11.72
N VAL A 46 11.27 14.64 12.31
CA VAL A 46 12.61 14.43 11.76
C VAL A 46 12.53 13.57 10.51
N VAL A 47 11.66 12.56 10.47
CA VAL A 47 11.48 11.77 9.26
C VAL A 47 10.88 12.62 8.14
N ALA A 48 9.81 13.36 8.43
CA ALA A 48 9.14 14.22 7.46
C ALA A 48 10.03 15.35 6.93
N SER A 49 11.10 15.75 7.65
CA SER A 49 12.04 16.75 7.14
C SER A 49 12.82 16.28 5.91
N TYR A 50 12.99 14.97 5.72
CA TYR A 50 13.61 14.37 4.53
C TYR A 50 12.64 14.19 3.36
N PHE A 51 11.33 14.42 3.55
CA PHE A 51 10.31 14.19 2.53
C PHE A 51 9.51 15.45 2.14
N PRO A 52 10.16 16.56 1.72
CA PRO A 52 9.43 17.58 0.97
C PRO A 52 8.76 16.96 -0.26
N LEU A 53 7.52 17.38 -0.57
CA LEU A 53 6.77 16.86 -1.70
C LEU A 53 7.53 17.03 -3.02
N SER A 54 8.22 18.16 -3.20
CA SER A 54 9.07 18.41 -4.37
C SER A 54 10.22 17.40 -4.51
N GLN A 55 10.81 16.94 -3.40
CA GLN A 55 11.82 15.89 -3.41
C GLN A 55 11.20 14.52 -3.72
N CYS A 56 10.02 14.23 -3.15
CA CYS A 56 9.31 12.97 -3.43
C CYS A 56 8.96 12.84 -4.92
N ILE A 57 8.49 13.92 -5.56
CA ILE A 57 8.23 13.96 -7.01
C ILE A 57 9.51 13.72 -7.82
N LYS A 58 10.65 14.30 -7.40
CA LYS A 58 11.96 13.99 -8.02
C LYS A 58 12.32 12.51 -7.86
N GLY A 59 12.01 11.91 -6.71
CA GLY A 59 12.16 10.47 -6.47
C GLY A 59 11.39 9.62 -7.48
N LEU A 60 10.16 9.99 -7.80
CA LEU A 60 9.39 9.32 -8.87
C LEU A 60 10.10 9.41 -10.23
N ASN A 61 10.69 10.57 -10.55
CA ASN A 61 11.49 10.73 -11.78
C ASN A 61 12.72 9.82 -11.81
N VAL A 62 13.51 9.80 -10.72
CA VAL A 62 14.68 8.91 -10.61
C VAL A 62 14.26 7.46 -10.79
N LEU A 63 13.12 7.07 -10.21
CA LEU A 63 12.62 5.72 -10.30
C LEU A 63 12.25 5.32 -11.74
N VAL A 64 11.53 6.16 -12.49
CA VAL A 64 11.19 5.85 -13.89
C VAL A 64 12.37 5.90 -14.83
N GLU A 65 13.31 6.80 -14.57
CA GLU A 65 14.54 6.87 -15.34
C GLU A 65 15.34 5.58 -15.15
N SER A 66 15.49 5.14 -13.90
CA SER A 66 16.26 3.94 -13.57
C SER A 66 15.58 2.63 -13.99
N LEU A 67 14.26 2.53 -13.85
CA LEU A 67 13.50 1.31 -14.20
C LEU A 67 13.14 1.25 -15.69
N PHE A 68 12.58 2.32 -16.26
CA PHE A 68 11.97 2.29 -17.60
C PHE A 68 12.69 3.12 -18.67
N GLY A 69 13.62 4.01 -18.28
CA GLY A 69 14.38 4.82 -19.22
C GLY A 69 13.55 5.97 -19.76
N ALA A 70 12.56 6.37 -18.96
CA ALA A 70 11.66 7.48 -19.21
C ALA A 70 11.96 8.62 -18.24
N THR A 71 11.51 9.82 -18.58
CA THR A 71 11.67 11.01 -17.74
C THR A 71 10.33 11.68 -17.51
N PHE A 72 10.06 12.14 -16.29
CA PHE A 72 8.96 13.03 -16.01
C PHE A 72 9.37 14.48 -16.20
N HIS A 73 8.54 15.23 -16.91
CA HIS A 73 8.63 16.67 -17.01
C HIS A 73 7.37 17.30 -16.42
N GLN A 74 7.54 18.24 -15.51
CA GLN A 74 6.43 19.09 -15.11
C GLN A 74 6.08 20.01 -16.28
N VAL A 75 4.83 19.97 -16.72
CA VAL A 75 4.33 20.78 -17.84
C VAL A 75 3.33 21.78 -17.27
N PRO A 76 3.33 23.05 -17.72
CA PRO A 76 2.28 23.98 -17.34
C PRO A 76 0.91 23.46 -17.79
N MET A 77 -0.11 23.72 -16.98
CA MET A 77 -1.50 23.51 -17.39
C MET A 77 -1.88 24.55 -18.44
N GLY A 78 -2.56 24.12 -19.50
CA GLY A 78 -3.22 25.03 -20.43
C GLY A 78 -4.47 25.68 -19.82
N ASP A 79 -5.01 26.67 -20.53
CA ASP A 79 -6.24 27.36 -20.11
C ASP A 79 -7.40 26.37 -19.97
N GLY A 80 -8.00 26.32 -18.77
CA GLY A 80 -9.12 25.42 -18.47
C GLY A 80 -8.74 23.94 -18.28
N GLU A 81 -7.47 23.54 -18.39
CA GLU A 81 -7.05 22.14 -18.17
C GLU A 81 -7.08 21.74 -16.69
N SER A 82 -7.01 22.70 -15.78
CA SER A 82 -6.99 22.44 -14.34
C SER A 82 -8.34 22.73 -13.68
N TRP A 83 -8.81 21.80 -12.87
CA TRP A 83 -9.98 21.99 -12.00
C TRP A 83 -9.65 22.64 -10.65
N HIS A 84 -8.36 22.73 -10.28
CA HIS A 84 -7.93 23.35 -9.02
C HIS A 84 -6.48 23.88 -9.08
N PRO A 85 -6.15 25.05 -8.47
CA PRO A 85 -4.82 25.67 -8.59
C PRO A 85 -3.63 24.80 -8.11
N ASN A 86 -3.87 23.87 -7.20
CA ASN A 86 -2.83 22.99 -6.65
C ASN A 86 -2.57 21.73 -7.50
N VAL A 87 -3.31 21.52 -8.60
CA VAL A 87 -3.08 20.37 -9.48
C VAL A 87 -1.83 20.60 -10.32
N ILE A 88 -0.97 19.59 -10.37
CA ILE A 88 0.28 19.61 -11.13
C ILE A 88 0.17 18.59 -12.25
N LYS A 89 0.56 18.98 -13.47
CA LYS A 89 0.65 18.09 -14.64
C LYS A 89 2.09 17.62 -14.79
N LEU A 90 2.27 16.31 -14.73
CA LEU A 90 3.53 15.65 -15.07
C LEU A 90 3.34 14.89 -16.38
N SER A 91 4.25 15.09 -17.33
CA SER A 91 4.31 14.37 -18.60
C SER A 91 5.42 13.33 -18.51
N LEU A 92 5.08 12.05 -18.64
CA LEU A 92 6.08 11.00 -18.84
C LEU A 92 6.54 11.03 -20.30
N HIS A 93 7.81 11.28 -20.53
CA HIS A 93 8.44 11.11 -21.85
C HIS A 93 9.16 9.76 -21.83
N HIS A 94 8.47 8.76 -22.35
CA HIS A 94 9.10 7.57 -22.90
C HIS A 94 9.23 7.83 -24.42
N PRO A 95 10.20 7.25 -25.16
CA PRO A 95 10.37 7.49 -26.60
C PRO A 95 9.09 7.46 -27.46
N ASP A 96 8.02 6.82 -26.97
CA ASP A 96 6.80 6.55 -27.73
C ASP A 96 5.48 7.12 -27.12
N GLU A 97 5.45 7.73 -25.92
CA GLU A 97 4.17 8.12 -25.26
C GLU A 97 4.18 9.36 -24.34
N ILE A 98 2.97 9.91 -24.06
CA ILE A 98 2.67 10.99 -23.07
C ILE A 98 1.36 10.69 -22.32
N ILE A 99 1.37 10.74 -20.98
CA ILE A 99 0.17 10.59 -20.11
C ILE A 99 0.37 11.37 -18.78
N ALA A 100 -0.73 11.72 -18.08
CA ALA A 100 -0.76 12.55 -16.86
C ALA A 100 -1.13 11.78 -15.57
N LEU A 101 -0.54 12.19 -14.44
CA LEU A 101 -0.76 11.67 -13.08
C LEU A 101 -1.50 12.71 -12.21
N VAL A 102 -2.46 12.26 -11.39
CA VAL A 102 -3.18 13.09 -10.42
C VAL A 102 -3.04 12.48 -9.03
N CYS A 103 -2.45 13.23 -8.10
CA CYS A 103 -2.34 12.84 -6.69
C CYS A 103 -2.92 13.95 -5.81
N ASN A 104 -3.65 13.59 -4.75
CA ASN A 104 -4.16 14.52 -3.76
C ASN A 104 -3.41 14.35 -2.44
N PHE A 105 -2.60 15.34 -2.06
CA PHE A 105 -1.91 15.34 -0.77
C PHE A 105 -2.59 16.31 0.19
N SER A 106 -2.76 15.90 1.45
CA SER A 106 -3.22 16.78 2.51
C SER A 106 -2.14 17.82 2.84
N SER A 107 -2.17 18.97 2.16
CA SER A 107 -1.34 20.10 2.57
C SER A 107 -1.96 21.44 2.18
N SER A 108 -2.08 22.32 3.18
CA SER A 108 -2.41 23.73 2.99
C SER A 108 -1.28 24.53 2.33
N ARG A 109 -0.11 23.91 2.06
CA ARG A 109 1.13 24.59 1.65
C ARG A 109 1.64 24.20 0.24
N GLY A 110 0.86 23.46 -0.55
CA GLY A 110 1.23 23.09 -1.92
C GLY A 110 2.55 22.32 -2.00
N LEU A 111 3.44 22.68 -2.94
CA LEU A 111 4.75 22.03 -3.16
C LEU A 111 5.74 22.13 -1.98
N THR A 112 5.46 22.98 -0.99
CA THR A 112 6.27 23.11 0.24
C THR A 112 5.79 22.17 1.35
N ALA A 113 4.82 21.29 1.05
CA ALA A 113 4.39 20.24 1.96
C ALA A 113 5.55 19.32 2.33
N ARG A 114 5.60 18.92 3.60
CA ARG A 114 6.39 17.79 4.06
C ARG A 114 5.46 16.61 4.24
N LEU A 115 5.84 15.47 3.69
CA LEU A 115 5.09 14.24 3.77
C LEU A 115 5.56 13.43 4.98
N ASN A 116 4.64 12.89 5.75
CA ASN A 116 5.00 11.82 6.67
C ASN A 116 5.29 10.57 5.83
N HIS A 117 6.02 9.60 6.41
CA HIS A 117 6.40 8.41 5.63
C HIS A 117 5.19 7.61 5.12
N CYS A 118 4.08 7.57 5.86
CA CYS A 118 2.82 6.97 5.37
C CYS A 118 2.25 7.68 4.12
N ASP A 119 2.42 9.00 4.01
CA ASP A 119 2.01 9.75 2.82
C ASP A 119 2.93 9.45 1.63
N VAL A 120 4.21 9.18 1.89
CA VAL A 120 5.18 8.73 0.86
C VAL A 120 4.83 7.33 0.37
N GLU A 121 4.49 6.40 1.27
CA GLU A 121 4.00 5.06 0.90
C GLU A 121 2.73 5.17 0.05
N THR A 122 1.77 6.01 0.47
CA THR A 122 0.54 6.28 -0.32
C THR A 122 0.87 6.88 -1.69
N LEU A 123 1.83 7.80 -1.78
CA LEU A 123 2.28 8.34 -3.06
C LEU A 123 2.80 7.24 -3.99
N PHE A 124 3.63 6.34 -3.48
CA PHE A 124 4.17 5.23 -4.26
C PHE A 124 3.11 4.20 -4.64
N HIS A 125 2.10 3.98 -3.78
CA HIS A 125 0.93 3.16 -4.08
C HIS A 125 0.18 3.70 -5.32
N GLU A 126 -0.22 4.97 -5.27
CA GLU A 126 -0.90 5.63 -6.39
C GLU A 126 -0.02 5.70 -7.64
N PHE A 127 1.29 5.85 -7.44
CA PHE A 127 2.26 5.83 -8.51
C PHE A 127 2.35 4.47 -9.22
N GLY A 128 2.17 3.35 -8.51
CA GLY A 128 2.08 2.02 -9.12
C GLY A 128 0.85 1.88 -10.03
N HIS A 129 -0.31 2.41 -9.61
CA HIS A 129 -1.52 2.48 -10.46
C HIS A 129 -1.32 3.36 -11.67
N ALA A 130 -0.66 4.50 -11.48
CA ALA A 130 -0.27 5.39 -12.57
C ALA A 130 0.59 4.64 -13.57
N LEU A 131 1.70 4.03 -13.15
CA LEU A 131 2.59 3.26 -14.02
C LEU A 131 1.87 2.14 -14.76
N HIS A 132 0.93 1.45 -14.13
CA HIS A 132 0.14 0.42 -14.80
C HIS A 132 -0.73 1.02 -15.91
N SER A 133 -1.39 2.14 -15.64
CA SER A 133 -2.14 2.90 -16.65
C SER A 133 -1.23 3.43 -17.76
N LEU A 134 -0.03 3.89 -17.38
CA LEU A 134 0.93 4.52 -18.26
C LEU A 134 1.56 3.55 -19.26
N LEU A 135 1.95 2.37 -18.78
CA LEU A 135 2.79 1.44 -19.51
C LEU A 135 2.01 0.29 -20.15
N SER A 136 0.69 0.19 -19.92
CA SER A 136 -0.18 -0.81 -20.54
C SER A 136 -0.36 -0.60 -22.05
N ARG A 137 -0.09 -1.64 -22.85
CA ARG A 137 -0.18 -1.63 -24.32
C ARG A 137 -1.07 -2.77 -24.79
N THR A 138 -2.35 -2.47 -24.91
CA THR A 138 -3.39 -3.40 -25.33
C THR A 138 -4.08 -2.90 -26.59
N GLU A 139 -4.58 -3.83 -27.40
CA GLU A 139 -5.31 -3.52 -28.63
C GLU A 139 -6.68 -2.87 -28.33
N TYR A 140 -7.30 -3.27 -27.22
CA TYR A 140 -8.64 -2.80 -26.83
C TYR A 140 -8.59 -2.00 -25.53
N GLN A 141 -9.23 -0.83 -25.55
CA GLN A 141 -9.32 0.07 -24.39
C GLN A 141 -9.86 -0.61 -23.13
N HIS A 142 -10.77 -1.58 -23.27
CA HIS A 142 -11.38 -2.30 -22.15
C HIS A 142 -10.38 -3.13 -21.32
N PHE A 143 -9.21 -3.44 -21.89
CA PHE A 143 -8.12 -4.13 -21.19
C PHE A 143 -6.95 -3.19 -20.86
N SER A 144 -7.06 -1.90 -21.16
CA SER A 144 -5.95 -0.97 -20.97
C SER A 144 -5.84 -0.49 -19.52
N GLY A 145 -4.59 -0.41 -19.06
CA GLY A 145 -4.20 0.10 -17.75
C GLY A 145 -4.65 -0.81 -16.62
N THR A 146 -5.25 -0.21 -15.60
CA THR A 146 -5.73 -0.88 -14.40
C THR A 146 -7.01 -1.71 -14.60
N ARG A 147 -7.51 -1.85 -15.84
CA ARG A 147 -8.69 -2.67 -16.17
C ARG A 147 -8.32 -4.15 -16.24
N VAL A 148 -7.95 -4.71 -15.11
CA VAL A 148 -7.53 -6.11 -14.94
C VAL A 148 -8.50 -6.88 -14.05
N ALA A 149 -8.28 -8.19 -13.87
CA ALA A 149 -9.01 -8.95 -12.87
C ALA A 149 -8.78 -8.34 -11.48
N LEU A 150 -9.85 -8.16 -10.71
CA LEU A 150 -9.83 -7.45 -9.43
C LEU A 150 -8.77 -7.99 -8.47
N ASP A 151 -8.61 -9.32 -8.45
CA ASP A 151 -7.64 -10.07 -7.64
C ASP A 151 -6.17 -9.64 -7.80
N VAL A 152 -5.82 -9.03 -8.94
CA VAL A 152 -4.46 -8.60 -9.28
C VAL A 152 -4.36 -7.09 -9.52
N ALA A 153 -5.47 -6.36 -9.45
CA ALA A 153 -5.52 -4.92 -9.75
C ALA A 153 -4.63 -4.09 -8.82
N GLU A 154 -4.57 -4.48 -7.53
CA GLU A 154 -3.77 -3.82 -6.51
C GLU A 154 -2.30 -4.30 -6.48
N THR A 155 -1.92 -5.31 -7.27
CA THR A 155 -0.55 -5.85 -7.21
C THR A 155 0.52 -4.82 -7.59
N PRO A 156 0.36 -4.01 -8.66
CA PRO A 156 1.33 -2.98 -8.99
C PRO A 156 1.47 -1.90 -7.90
N SER A 157 0.36 -1.42 -7.34
CA SER A 157 0.39 -0.39 -6.30
C SER A 157 1.10 -0.90 -5.04
N ASN A 158 0.75 -2.10 -4.57
CA ASN A 158 1.40 -2.75 -3.42
C ASN A 158 2.88 -3.06 -3.69
N LEU A 159 3.27 -3.38 -4.93
CA LEU A 159 4.67 -3.59 -5.28
C LEU A 159 5.48 -2.29 -5.14
N PHE A 160 4.93 -1.16 -5.57
CA PHE A 160 5.63 0.13 -5.47
C PHE A 160 5.72 0.66 -4.04
N GLU A 161 4.87 0.22 -3.11
CA GLU A 161 5.05 0.51 -1.68
C GLU A 161 6.41 0.01 -1.16
N PHE A 162 6.91 -1.15 -1.61
CA PHE A 162 8.25 -1.62 -1.21
C PHE A 162 9.37 -0.64 -1.58
N TYR A 163 9.24 0.07 -2.70
CA TYR A 163 10.19 1.09 -3.11
C TYR A 163 10.21 2.30 -2.17
N ALA A 164 9.08 2.62 -1.52
CA ALA A 164 9.01 3.67 -0.49
C ALA A 164 9.70 3.27 0.83
N TRP A 165 10.07 1.99 1.00
CA TRP A 165 10.72 1.47 2.22
C TRP A 165 12.18 1.04 2.01
N ASP A 166 12.65 0.92 0.75
CA ASP A 166 14.02 0.51 0.44
C ASP A 166 15.02 1.69 0.54
N TYR A 167 16.03 1.56 1.39
CA TYR A 167 17.05 2.60 1.59
C TYR A 167 17.76 3.01 0.30
N ARG A 168 18.04 2.07 -0.62
CA ARG A 168 18.74 2.37 -1.89
C ARG A 168 17.90 3.27 -2.78
N VAL A 169 16.57 3.18 -2.69
CA VAL A 169 15.63 4.05 -3.40
C VAL A 169 15.52 5.39 -2.65
N LEU A 170 15.22 5.36 -1.35
CA LEU A 170 15.01 6.57 -0.55
C LEU A 170 16.20 7.53 -0.57
N ARG A 171 17.43 7.01 -0.47
CA ARG A 171 18.64 7.85 -0.47
C ARG A 171 18.88 8.65 -1.75
N THR A 172 18.15 8.36 -2.82
CA THR A 172 18.29 9.08 -4.10
C THR A 172 17.54 10.40 -4.13
N PHE A 173 16.53 10.56 -3.26
CA PHE A 173 15.68 11.74 -3.28
C PHE A 173 15.35 12.31 -1.89
N ALA A 174 15.39 11.49 -0.83
CA ALA A 174 15.12 11.93 0.53
C ALA A 174 16.38 12.56 1.12
N LEU A 175 16.50 13.89 0.98
CA LEU A 175 17.70 14.66 1.33
C LEU A 175 17.38 15.70 2.41
N ASP A 176 18.31 15.89 3.34
CA ASP A 176 18.27 17.00 4.27
C ASP A 176 18.32 18.32 3.50
N GLU A 177 17.35 19.22 3.73
CA GLU A 177 17.28 20.49 2.97
C GLU A 177 18.38 21.49 3.33
N THR A 178 19.03 21.31 4.49
CA THR A 178 20.11 22.18 4.96
C THR A 178 21.47 21.69 4.47
N THR A 179 21.75 20.40 4.63
CA THR A 179 23.06 19.82 4.32
C THR A 179 23.12 19.19 2.92
N GLY A 180 21.98 18.78 2.36
CA GLY A 180 21.91 18.00 1.13
C GLY A 180 22.22 16.51 1.32
N ASP A 181 22.50 16.07 2.55
CA ASP A 181 22.86 14.67 2.82
C ASP A 181 21.63 13.76 2.70
N PRO A 182 21.80 12.52 2.22
CA PRO A 182 20.71 11.56 2.15
C PRO A 182 20.22 11.14 3.53
N ILE A 183 18.95 10.74 3.61
CA ILE A 183 18.35 10.16 4.80
C ILE A 183 19.26 9.06 5.38
N PRO A 184 19.61 9.10 6.68
CA PRO A 184 20.53 8.12 7.24
C PRO A 184 19.98 6.69 7.15
N GLU A 185 20.81 5.74 6.71
CA GLU A 185 20.43 4.31 6.64
C GLU A 185 19.92 3.78 7.99
N LYS A 186 20.52 4.23 9.09
CA LYS A 186 20.09 3.88 10.45
C LYS A 186 18.65 4.34 10.73
N LEU A 187 18.25 5.51 10.23
CA LEU A 187 16.89 6.02 10.38
C LEU A 187 15.90 5.18 9.57
N VAL A 188 16.25 4.82 8.32
CA VAL A 188 15.42 3.91 7.49
C VAL A 188 15.29 2.52 8.12
N LYS A 189 16.35 1.99 8.73
CA LYS A 189 16.29 0.73 9.49
C LYS A 189 15.36 0.82 10.71
N ALA A 190 15.42 1.92 11.46
CA ALA A 190 14.52 2.16 12.60
C ALA A 190 13.06 2.33 12.16
N LEU A 191 12.81 3.00 11.04
CA LEU A 191 11.49 3.13 10.40
C LEU A 191 10.92 1.75 10.03
N ASN A 192 11.69 0.93 9.32
CA ASN A 192 11.28 -0.42 8.94
C ASN A 192 11.01 -1.31 10.17
N ALA A 193 11.84 -1.22 11.22
CA ALA A 193 11.62 -1.95 12.46
C ALA A 193 10.32 -1.52 13.16
N SER A 194 10.05 -0.21 13.20
CA SER A 194 8.81 0.36 13.76
C SER A 194 7.56 -0.08 12.98
N ARG A 195 7.62 -0.13 11.65
CA ARG A 195 6.54 -0.66 10.79
C ARG A 195 6.20 -2.11 11.17
N ASN A 196 7.22 -2.94 11.33
CA ASN A 196 7.09 -4.38 11.55
C ASN A 196 6.93 -4.80 13.02
N MET A 197 6.53 -3.87 13.91
CA MET A 197 6.40 -4.14 15.34
C MET A 197 5.08 -4.87 15.70
N PHE A 198 3.99 -4.63 14.96
CA PHE A 198 2.67 -5.26 15.19
C PHE A 198 2.01 -5.78 13.90
N PRO A 199 2.74 -6.56 13.08
CA PRO A 199 2.28 -6.91 11.75
C PRO A 199 1.06 -7.83 11.78
N ALA A 200 0.87 -8.62 12.85
CA ALA A 200 -0.29 -9.48 12.96
C ALA A 200 -1.57 -8.65 13.19
N THR A 201 -1.50 -7.62 14.03
CA THR A 201 -2.63 -6.70 14.30
C THR A 201 -3.09 -6.02 13.01
N ASP A 202 -2.16 -5.51 12.21
CA ASP A 202 -2.47 -4.91 10.91
C ASP A 202 -3.05 -5.92 9.93
N LEU A 203 -2.52 -7.15 9.89
CA LEU A 203 -3.04 -8.23 9.05
C LEU A 203 -4.46 -8.66 9.46
N GLN A 204 -4.74 -8.79 10.76
CA GLN A 204 -6.09 -9.11 11.26
C GLN A 204 -7.10 -8.05 10.84
N ARG A 205 -6.73 -6.77 10.87
CA ARG A 205 -7.61 -5.68 10.42
C ARG A 205 -8.00 -5.86 8.95
N GLN A 206 -7.03 -6.15 8.08
CA GLN A 206 -7.27 -6.39 6.65
C GLN A 206 -8.10 -7.65 6.38
N VAL A 207 -7.86 -8.73 7.13
CA VAL A 207 -8.66 -9.96 7.07
C VAL A 207 -10.10 -9.70 7.51
N PHE A 208 -10.28 -8.94 8.60
CA PHE A 208 -11.61 -8.56 9.08
C PHE A 208 -12.38 -7.74 8.04
N TYR A 209 -11.76 -6.75 7.41
CA TYR A 209 -12.38 -5.97 6.33
C TYR A 209 -12.80 -6.84 5.15
N SER A 210 -11.95 -7.79 4.76
CA SER A 210 -12.23 -8.74 3.67
C SER A 210 -13.40 -9.66 4.00
N ILE A 211 -13.42 -10.25 5.20
CA ILE A 211 -14.52 -11.13 5.65
C ILE A 211 -15.82 -10.34 5.77
N MET A 212 -15.75 -9.11 6.30
CA MET A 212 -16.90 -8.22 6.42
C MET A 212 -17.50 -7.90 5.05
N ASP A 213 -16.68 -7.45 4.10
CA ASP A 213 -17.10 -7.15 2.73
C ASP A 213 -17.75 -8.37 2.05
N LEU A 214 -17.07 -9.52 2.05
CA LEU A 214 -17.60 -10.76 1.48
C LEU A 214 -18.88 -11.25 2.17
N THR A 215 -19.02 -11.03 3.48
CA THR A 215 -20.25 -11.38 4.20
C THR A 215 -21.39 -10.45 3.80
N LEU A 216 -21.14 -9.14 3.68
CA LEU A 216 -22.17 -8.16 3.33
C LEU A 216 -22.62 -8.25 1.86
N PHE A 217 -21.77 -8.73 0.95
CA PHE A 217 -22.10 -8.90 -0.48
C PHE A 217 -22.26 -10.35 -0.93
N GLY A 218 -22.11 -11.32 -0.02
CA GLY A 218 -22.25 -12.74 -0.30
C GLY A 218 -23.68 -13.20 -0.52
N GLU A 219 -23.88 -14.52 -0.47
CA GLU A 219 -25.21 -15.12 -0.62
C GLU A 219 -26.12 -14.74 0.55
N HIS A 220 -27.17 -13.98 0.26
CA HIS A 220 -28.20 -13.61 1.22
C HIS A 220 -29.49 -14.34 0.93
N THR A 221 -30.15 -14.81 2.00
CA THR A 221 -31.57 -15.19 1.89
C THR A 221 -32.40 -13.96 1.50
N SER A 222 -33.62 -14.15 1.00
CA SER A 222 -34.50 -13.07 0.54
C SER A 222 -34.93 -12.03 1.61
N LYS A 223 -34.35 -12.06 2.81
CA LYS A 223 -34.60 -11.10 3.90
C LYS A 223 -33.49 -10.05 3.95
N PRO A 224 -33.81 -8.79 4.26
CA PRO A 224 -32.80 -7.76 4.51
C PRO A 224 -31.85 -8.20 5.63
N VAL A 225 -30.55 -8.02 5.40
CA VAL A 225 -29.50 -8.33 6.37
C VAL A 225 -29.41 -7.18 7.35
N ASP A 226 -29.48 -7.48 8.65
CA ASP A 226 -29.04 -6.53 9.67
C ASP A 226 -27.52 -6.44 9.66
N THR A 227 -27.01 -5.46 8.91
CA THR A 227 -25.57 -5.23 8.75
C THR A 227 -24.89 -4.89 10.07
N ILE A 228 -25.59 -4.31 11.04
CA ILE A 228 -25.02 -3.90 12.33
C ILE A 228 -24.68 -5.16 13.13
N SER A 229 -25.66 -6.04 13.32
CA SER A 229 -25.46 -7.31 14.04
C SER A 229 -24.44 -8.20 13.34
N ALA A 230 -24.49 -8.29 12.00
CA ALA A 230 -23.54 -9.08 11.22
C ALA A 230 -22.09 -8.61 11.43
N VAL A 231 -21.83 -7.29 11.34
CA VAL A 231 -20.49 -6.72 11.54
C VAL A 231 -20.03 -6.91 12.98
N ALA A 232 -20.92 -6.74 13.97
CA ALA A 232 -20.60 -6.96 15.37
C ALA A 232 -20.22 -8.42 15.66
N ASP A 233 -20.94 -9.39 15.09
CA ASP A 233 -20.64 -10.82 15.20
C ASP A 233 -19.29 -11.16 14.56
N LEU A 234 -19.02 -10.65 13.37
CA LEU A 234 -17.73 -10.84 12.70
C LEU A 234 -16.58 -10.25 13.50
N LYS A 235 -16.77 -9.06 14.08
CA LYS A 235 -15.76 -8.38 14.91
C LYS A 235 -15.40 -9.25 16.13
N ARG A 236 -16.41 -9.76 16.85
CA ARG A 236 -16.23 -10.67 17.99
C ARG A 236 -15.56 -11.99 17.61
N LYS A 237 -15.89 -12.55 16.44
CA LYS A 237 -15.40 -13.85 16.00
C LYS A 237 -13.97 -13.80 15.44
N HIS A 238 -13.62 -12.74 14.71
CA HIS A 238 -12.41 -12.68 13.90
C HIS A 238 -11.36 -11.68 14.40
N THR A 239 -11.68 -10.85 15.38
CA THR A 239 -10.73 -9.87 15.94
C THR A 239 -10.50 -10.06 17.43
N SER A 240 -9.37 -9.58 17.93
CA SER A 240 -9.09 -9.55 19.37
C SER A 240 -9.80 -8.38 20.08
N TRP A 241 -10.50 -7.53 19.32
CA TRP A 241 -11.15 -6.32 19.79
C TRP A 241 -12.65 -6.52 19.89
N ASN A 242 -13.23 -6.05 21.00
CA ASN A 242 -14.68 -6.05 21.15
C ASN A 242 -15.33 -5.06 20.18
N TYR A 243 -16.55 -5.37 19.77
CA TYR A 243 -17.41 -4.40 19.10
C TYR A 243 -17.90 -3.36 20.13
N VAL A 244 -17.92 -2.08 19.75
CA VAL A 244 -18.43 -1.00 20.60
C VAL A 244 -19.89 -0.73 20.23
N GLU A 245 -20.79 -0.95 21.18
CA GLU A 245 -22.23 -0.73 20.98
C GLU A 245 -22.53 0.72 20.58
N GLY A 246 -23.47 0.89 19.65
CA GLY A 246 -23.83 2.19 19.08
C GLY A 246 -22.87 2.73 18.01
N THR A 247 -21.81 2.00 17.65
CA THR A 247 -20.93 2.37 16.52
C THR A 247 -21.35 1.70 15.23
N HIS A 248 -21.09 2.31 14.08
CA HIS A 248 -21.46 1.77 12.76
C HIS A 248 -20.31 1.97 11.76
N TRP A 249 -19.14 1.43 12.10
CA TRP A 249 -17.90 1.71 11.35
C TRP A 249 -18.02 1.38 9.85
N HIS A 250 -18.70 0.28 9.50
CA HIS A 250 -18.90 -0.14 8.11
C HIS A 250 -19.64 0.89 7.25
N THR A 251 -20.46 1.76 7.84
CA THR A 251 -21.16 2.84 7.11
C THR A 251 -20.21 3.94 6.60
N ARG A 252 -19.00 4.00 7.15
CA ARG A 252 -17.92 4.92 6.74
C ARG A 252 -16.90 4.25 5.83
N PHE A 253 -17.05 2.96 5.57
CA PHE A 253 -16.11 2.20 4.76
C PHE A 253 -16.48 2.32 3.28
N SER A 254 -15.96 3.37 2.63
CA SER A 254 -16.29 3.73 1.25
C SER A 254 -15.97 2.63 0.23
N HIS A 255 -15.03 1.74 0.53
CA HIS A 255 -14.73 0.57 -0.30
C HIS A 255 -15.94 -0.33 -0.55
N LEU A 256 -16.93 -0.37 0.35
CA LEU A 256 -18.16 -1.14 0.12
C LEU A 256 -18.99 -0.62 -1.06
N ILE A 257 -18.80 0.63 -1.51
CA ILE A 257 -19.63 1.21 -2.59
C ILE A 257 -19.08 0.82 -3.97
N ASN A 258 -17.80 1.07 -4.20
CA ASN A 258 -17.18 0.89 -5.53
C ASN A 258 -16.39 -0.42 -5.66
N TYR A 259 -16.18 -1.12 -4.54
CA TYR A 259 -15.27 -2.26 -4.41
C TYR A 259 -15.91 -3.44 -3.65
N GLY A 260 -17.25 -3.44 -3.56
CA GLY A 260 -18.01 -4.45 -2.82
C GLY A 260 -17.75 -5.86 -3.34
N ALA A 261 -17.63 -6.81 -2.41
CA ALA A 261 -17.16 -8.19 -2.66
C ALA A 261 -15.71 -8.31 -3.18
N GLY A 262 -14.95 -7.22 -3.16
CA GLY A 262 -13.61 -7.12 -3.74
C GLY A 262 -12.49 -6.86 -2.76
N TYR A 263 -12.77 -6.52 -1.50
CA TYR A 263 -11.73 -5.99 -0.60
C TYR A 263 -10.62 -7.00 -0.28
N TYR A 264 -10.89 -8.30 -0.40
CA TYR A 264 -9.87 -9.35 -0.26
C TYR A 264 -8.71 -9.20 -1.27
N SER A 265 -8.92 -8.50 -2.39
CA SER A 265 -7.89 -8.30 -3.40
C SER A 265 -6.68 -7.54 -2.85
N TYR A 266 -6.83 -6.68 -1.84
CA TYR A 266 -5.70 -6.04 -1.16
C TYR A 266 -4.78 -7.07 -0.51
N LEU A 267 -5.33 -8.10 0.16
CA LEU A 267 -4.52 -9.17 0.74
C LEU A 267 -3.86 -10.04 -0.34
N TYR A 268 -4.57 -10.32 -1.43
CA TYR A 268 -4.01 -11.07 -2.56
C TYR A 268 -2.84 -10.31 -3.19
N ALA A 269 -3.06 -9.03 -3.47
CA ALA A 269 -2.05 -8.15 -4.02
C ALA A 269 -0.83 -8.01 -3.12
N ARG A 270 -1.01 -7.92 -1.78
CA ARG A 270 0.11 -7.95 -0.85
C ARG A 270 0.93 -9.22 -0.97
N CYS A 271 0.30 -10.40 -1.01
CA CYS A 271 1.03 -11.65 -1.19
C CYS A 271 1.82 -11.67 -2.51
N PHE A 272 1.17 -11.32 -3.63
CA PHE A 272 1.82 -11.26 -4.93
C PHE A 272 2.96 -10.24 -4.96
N ALA A 273 2.73 -9.03 -4.46
CA ALA A 273 3.73 -7.97 -4.39
C ALA A 273 4.93 -8.37 -3.53
N THR A 274 4.72 -9.01 -2.37
CA THR A 274 5.82 -9.50 -1.53
C THR A 274 6.64 -10.56 -2.26
N THR A 275 6.00 -11.53 -2.92
CA THR A 275 6.74 -12.56 -3.70
C THR A 275 7.49 -11.94 -4.87
N ILE A 276 6.85 -11.08 -5.65
CA ILE A 276 7.51 -10.36 -6.77
C ILE A 276 8.69 -9.55 -6.27
N TRP A 277 8.51 -8.83 -5.16
CA TRP A 277 9.58 -8.03 -4.57
C TRP A 277 10.77 -8.90 -4.19
N GLN A 278 10.56 -9.97 -3.43
CA GLN A 278 11.63 -10.85 -2.96
C GLN A 278 12.36 -11.57 -4.10
N GLU A 279 11.63 -12.07 -5.10
CA GLU A 279 12.19 -12.91 -6.16
C GLU A 279 12.77 -12.10 -7.33
N VAL A 280 12.23 -10.90 -7.60
CA VAL A 280 12.56 -10.13 -8.81
C VAL A 280 13.22 -8.79 -8.49
N CYS A 281 12.69 -8.04 -7.51
CA CYS A 281 13.08 -6.64 -7.33
C CYS A 281 14.18 -6.44 -6.27
N GLN A 282 14.18 -7.23 -5.19
CA GLN A 282 14.97 -6.96 -3.98
C GLN A 282 16.49 -6.99 -4.24
N GLY A 283 16.95 -7.82 -5.16
CA GLY A 283 18.37 -7.93 -5.51
C GLY A 283 18.95 -6.59 -5.97
N ASP A 284 18.32 -5.97 -6.97
CA ASP A 284 18.67 -4.64 -7.45
C ASP A 284 17.40 -3.87 -7.89
N PRO A 285 16.76 -3.12 -6.96
CA PRO A 285 15.44 -2.54 -7.19
C PRO A 285 15.48 -1.43 -8.23
N LEU A 286 16.63 -0.81 -8.46
CA LEU A 286 16.79 0.30 -9.40
C LEU A 286 17.32 -0.17 -10.77
N SER A 287 17.58 -1.46 -10.98
CA SER A 287 18.14 -1.93 -12.24
C SER A 287 17.18 -1.80 -13.42
N ARG A 288 17.72 -1.49 -14.61
CA ARG A 288 16.98 -1.52 -15.87
C ARG A 288 16.35 -2.89 -16.13
N SER A 289 17.03 -3.98 -15.77
CA SER A 289 16.50 -5.34 -15.91
C SER A 289 15.27 -5.59 -15.05
N THR A 290 15.26 -5.10 -13.80
CA THR A 290 14.10 -5.17 -12.90
C THR A 290 12.93 -4.40 -13.50
N GLY A 291 13.18 -3.17 -13.99
CA GLY A 291 12.16 -2.35 -14.64
C GLY A 291 11.60 -2.98 -15.91
N SER A 292 12.46 -3.54 -16.77
CA SER A 292 12.01 -4.31 -17.95
C SER A 292 11.17 -5.52 -17.54
N ALA A 293 11.51 -6.24 -16.46
CA ALA A 293 10.70 -7.35 -15.98
C ALA A 293 9.31 -6.86 -15.50
N ILE A 294 9.25 -5.80 -14.68
CA ILE A 294 7.98 -5.20 -14.21
C ILE A 294 7.12 -4.77 -15.41
N ARG A 295 7.70 -4.04 -16.36
CA ARG A 295 6.99 -3.54 -17.53
C ARG A 295 6.54 -4.68 -18.44
N ASP A 296 7.49 -5.52 -18.86
CA ASP A 296 7.29 -6.45 -19.95
C ASP A 296 6.51 -7.70 -19.57
N LYS A 297 6.57 -8.09 -18.29
CA LYS A 297 5.87 -9.28 -17.79
C LYS A 297 4.57 -8.96 -17.09
N PHE A 298 4.38 -7.73 -16.60
CA PHE A 298 3.17 -7.32 -15.87
C PHE A 298 2.48 -6.12 -16.55
N LEU A 299 3.03 -4.91 -16.40
CA LEU A 299 2.29 -3.67 -16.66
C LEU A 299 1.81 -3.53 -18.11
N ARG A 300 2.62 -3.95 -19.08
CA ARG A 300 2.30 -3.79 -20.51
C ARG A 300 1.06 -4.55 -20.94
N HIS A 301 0.65 -5.57 -20.20
CA HIS A 301 -0.45 -6.43 -20.62
C HIS A 301 -1.82 -5.87 -20.25
N GLY A 302 -1.91 -4.94 -19.28
CA GLY A 302 -3.18 -4.57 -18.67
C GLY A 302 -4.02 -5.82 -18.38
N GLY A 303 -5.30 -5.80 -18.75
CA GLY A 303 -6.22 -6.92 -18.58
C GLY A 303 -6.24 -7.92 -19.74
N ALA A 304 -5.36 -7.79 -20.73
CA ALA A 304 -5.41 -8.59 -21.95
C ALA A 304 -4.73 -9.97 -21.80
N LYS A 305 -4.11 -10.24 -20.64
CA LYS A 305 -3.42 -11.50 -20.33
C LYS A 305 -4.05 -12.13 -19.11
N ASP A 306 -4.25 -13.44 -19.16
CA ASP A 306 -4.78 -14.21 -18.04
C ASP A 306 -3.91 -14.02 -16.77
N PRO A 307 -4.50 -13.69 -15.61
CA PRO A 307 -3.74 -13.42 -14.38
C PRO A 307 -2.83 -14.57 -13.95
N SER A 308 -3.27 -15.83 -14.13
CA SER A 308 -2.48 -16.98 -13.71
C SER A 308 -1.21 -17.12 -14.56
N VAL A 309 -1.33 -16.91 -15.88
CA VAL A 309 -0.20 -16.94 -16.81
C VAL A 309 0.71 -15.73 -16.56
N LEU A 310 0.13 -14.55 -16.38
CA LEU A 310 0.85 -13.30 -16.12
C LEU A 310 1.72 -13.39 -14.86
N LEU A 311 1.14 -13.85 -13.74
CA LEU A 311 1.85 -13.97 -12.46
C LEU A 311 2.98 -15.02 -12.54
N LYS A 312 2.72 -16.18 -13.15
CA LYS A 312 3.72 -17.24 -13.32
C LYS A 312 4.90 -16.81 -14.18
N ASP A 313 4.63 -16.13 -15.29
CA ASP A 313 5.69 -15.60 -16.15
C ASP A 313 6.56 -14.57 -15.41
N PHE A 314 5.95 -13.81 -14.49
CA PHE A 314 6.63 -12.77 -13.73
C PHE A 314 7.48 -13.31 -12.58
N ALA A 315 6.87 -14.09 -11.69
CA ALA A 315 7.44 -14.50 -10.40
C ALA A 315 7.63 -16.02 -10.25
N GLY A 316 7.35 -16.81 -11.28
CA GLY A 316 7.49 -18.27 -11.27
C GLY A 316 6.23 -19.01 -10.80
N ASP A 317 6.25 -20.34 -10.93
CA ASP A 317 5.06 -21.19 -10.70
C ASP A 317 4.57 -21.20 -9.25
N SER A 318 5.44 -20.95 -8.28
CA SER A 318 5.11 -20.98 -6.86
C SER A 318 4.27 -19.79 -6.39
N VAL A 319 4.12 -18.75 -7.21
CA VAL A 319 3.40 -17.52 -6.82
C VAL A 319 1.88 -17.73 -6.63
N ILE A 320 1.32 -18.77 -7.28
CA ILE A 320 -0.10 -19.11 -7.19
C ILE A 320 -0.33 -20.58 -6.83
N LYS A 321 -1.49 -20.86 -6.22
CA LYS A 321 -2.03 -22.21 -6.01
C LYS A 321 -3.43 -22.27 -6.59
N ASN A 322 -3.79 -23.40 -7.19
CA ASN A 322 -5.15 -23.63 -7.68
C ASN A 322 -6.04 -24.12 -6.54
N SER A 323 -7.22 -23.52 -6.35
CA SER A 323 -8.19 -23.93 -5.34
C SER A 323 -9.62 -23.63 -5.79
N GLY A 324 -10.51 -24.62 -5.68
CA GLY A 324 -11.95 -24.42 -5.93
C GLY A 324 -12.32 -23.89 -7.33
N GLY A 325 -11.47 -24.09 -8.34
CA GLY A 325 -11.66 -23.56 -9.69
C GLY A 325 -11.12 -22.14 -9.91
N GLY A 326 -10.56 -21.51 -8.88
CA GLY A 326 -9.84 -20.23 -8.95
C GLY A 326 -8.37 -20.36 -8.58
N ILE A 327 -7.70 -19.21 -8.48
CA ILE A 327 -6.31 -19.09 -8.02
C ILE A 327 -6.27 -18.39 -6.67
N ILE A 328 -5.35 -18.83 -5.81
CA ILE A 328 -5.04 -18.16 -4.55
C ILE A 328 -3.52 -17.86 -4.53
N PRO A 329 -3.07 -16.79 -3.88
CA PRO A 329 -1.64 -16.53 -3.74
C PRO A 329 -0.96 -17.58 -2.87
N ASP A 330 0.30 -17.87 -3.18
CA ASP A 330 1.18 -18.42 -2.16
C ASP A 330 1.48 -17.37 -1.10
N ILE A 331 1.49 -17.78 0.17
CA ILE A 331 1.63 -16.88 1.32
C ILE A 331 3.01 -16.96 1.97
N SER A 332 3.90 -17.83 1.50
CA SER A 332 5.18 -18.10 2.19
C SER A 332 6.08 -16.87 2.25
N SER A 333 6.16 -16.09 1.16
CA SER A 333 6.93 -14.84 1.12
C SER A 333 6.39 -13.81 2.12
N LEU A 334 5.07 -13.66 2.20
CA LEU A 334 4.41 -12.75 3.14
C LEU A 334 4.58 -13.21 4.59
N CYS A 335 4.35 -14.49 4.90
CA CYS A 335 4.57 -15.05 6.24
C CYS A 335 6.00 -14.79 6.72
N LYS A 336 7.00 -15.01 5.85
CA LYS A 336 8.40 -14.70 6.16
C LYS A 336 8.64 -13.21 6.41
N GLU A 337 8.01 -12.33 5.63
CA GLU A 337 8.09 -10.87 5.79
C GLU A 337 7.53 -10.42 7.14
N VAL A 338 6.37 -10.96 7.54
CA VAL A 338 5.67 -10.56 8.78
C VAL A 338 6.08 -11.37 10.01
N GLY A 339 7.00 -12.33 9.87
CA GLY A 339 7.50 -13.16 10.97
C GLY A 339 6.48 -14.17 11.52
N LEU A 340 5.64 -14.74 10.65
CA LEU A 340 4.62 -15.74 10.97
C LEU A 340 5.01 -17.17 10.59
#